data_AF-A0A5C5ZDW2-F1
#
_entry.id   AF-A0A5C5ZDW2-F1
#
_cell.length_a   1.000
_cell.length_b   1.000
_cell.length_c   1.000
_cell.angle_alpha   90.00
_cell.angle_beta   90.00
_cell.angle_gamma   90.00
#
_symmetry.space_group_name_H-M   'P 1'
#
loop_
_entity.id
_entity.type
_entity.pdbx_description
1 polymer ?
#
loop_
_entity_poly.entity_id
_entity_poly.type
_entity_poly.pdbx_seq_one_letter_code
_entity_poly.pdbx_strand_id
1 'polypeptide(L)'
;MTQTTPETRGPRRRGTATVELAVCLPVLTLLVFGSMQACDMIYLKHGLTTAAYEGSLEIARPDANNITVSARIKQVLGLRGVTNGTYFFTAAENIQDLSPGDPVTISITAPVDENLMVSGFFGTPSVLTVNFECTR
;
A
#
# COMPACT_ATOMS: atom_id res chain seq x y z
N MET A 1 -4.29 24.21 -74.81
CA MET A 1 -5.45 24.11 -73.90
C MET A 1 -5.19 22.95 -72.95
N THR A 2 -4.77 23.23 -71.72
CA THR A 2 -4.56 22.20 -70.69
C THR A 2 -5.03 22.80 -69.38
N GLN A 3 -6.22 22.40 -68.91
CA GLN A 3 -6.75 22.82 -67.61
C GLN A 3 -6.20 21.87 -66.54
N THR A 4 -5.48 22.40 -65.55
CA THR A 4 -5.12 21.71 -64.32
C THR A 4 -6.15 22.05 -63.25
N THR A 5 -7.01 21.10 -62.89
CA THR A 5 -7.99 21.25 -61.81
C THR A 5 -7.26 21.19 -60.45
N PRO A 6 -7.48 22.14 -59.53
CA PRO A 6 -6.89 22.08 -58.19
C PRO A 6 -7.66 21.09 -57.31
N GLU A 7 -6.99 20.05 -56.81
CA GLU A 7 -7.53 19.20 -55.74
C GLU A 7 -7.56 19.99 -54.42
N THR A 8 -8.75 20.23 -53.90
CA THR A 8 -8.98 20.84 -52.59
C THR A 8 -8.75 19.80 -51.48
N ARG A 9 -7.63 19.92 -50.76
CA ARG A 9 -7.34 19.15 -49.54
C ARG A 9 -8.46 19.37 -48.51
N GLY A 10 -9.21 18.31 -48.20
CA GLY A 10 -10.35 18.36 -47.28
C GLY A 10 -9.97 18.77 -45.84
N PRO A 11 -10.92 19.36 -45.07
CA PRO A 11 -10.60 20.00 -43.79
C PRO A 11 -10.24 18.99 -42.68
N ARG A 12 -9.07 19.22 -42.06
CA ARG A 12 -8.77 19.09 -40.62
C ARG A 12 -9.52 17.99 -39.82
N ARG A 13 -9.25 16.70 -40.08
CA ARG A 13 -9.57 15.59 -39.14
C ARG A 13 -8.88 15.68 -37.78
N ARG A 14 -7.87 16.54 -37.65
CA ARG A 14 -7.12 16.75 -36.41
C ARG A 14 -7.95 17.36 -35.28
N GLY A 15 -8.98 18.17 -35.57
CA GLY A 15 -9.80 18.82 -34.55
C GLY A 15 -10.65 17.84 -33.75
N THR A 16 -11.26 16.87 -34.43
CA THR A 16 -12.09 15.83 -33.81
C THR A 16 -11.26 14.93 -32.88
N ALA A 17 -10.09 14.49 -33.34
CA ALA A 17 -9.19 13.66 -32.52
C ALA A 17 -8.72 14.39 -31.24
N THR A 18 -8.52 15.71 -31.30
CA THR A 18 -8.18 16.51 -30.11
C THR A 18 -9.34 16.56 -29.12
N VAL A 19 -10.59 16.69 -29.58
CA VAL A 19 -11.77 16.71 -28.71
C VAL A 19 -12.00 15.35 -28.05
N GLU A 20 -11.86 14.26 -28.81
CA GLU A 20 -11.94 12.90 -28.27
C GLU A 20 -10.87 12.67 -27.19
N LEU A 21 -9.62 13.07 -27.46
CA LEU A 21 -8.55 12.99 -26.46
C LEU A 21 -8.87 13.84 -25.23
N ALA A 22 -9.39 15.06 -25.39
CA ALA A 22 -9.71 15.94 -24.27
C ALA A 22 -10.79 15.36 -23.33
N VAL A 23 -11.72 14.57 -23.86
CA VAL A 23 -12.78 13.92 -23.07
C VAL A 23 -12.31 12.59 -22.46
N CYS A 24 -11.52 11.81 -23.21
CA CYS A 24 -11.04 10.51 -22.75
C CYS A 24 -9.88 10.61 -21.76
N LEU A 25 -9.00 11.60 -21.91
CA LEU A 25 -7.78 11.74 -21.10
C LEU A 25 -8.08 11.87 -19.59
N PRO A 26 -9.05 12.68 -19.11
CA PRO A 26 -9.36 12.76 -17.69
C PRO A 26 -9.80 11.42 -17.09
N VAL A 27 -10.62 10.64 -17.81
CA VAL A 27 -11.10 9.34 -17.35
C VAL A 27 -9.96 8.32 -17.29
N LEU A 28 -9.12 8.28 -18.32
CA LEU A 28 -7.94 7.41 -18.35
C LEU A 28 -6.95 7.78 -17.25
N THR A 29 -6.76 9.08 -17.01
CA THR A 29 -5.87 9.60 -15.97
C THR A 29 -6.35 9.18 -14.58
N LEU A 30 -7.65 9.33 -14.29
CA LEU A 30 -8.23 8.87 -13.03
C LEU A 30 -8.09 7.36 -12.84
N LEU A 31 -8.31 6.57 -13.90
CA LEU A 31 -8.21 5.12 -13.83
C LEU A 31 -6.76 4.67 -13.57
N VAL A 32 -5.79 5.27 -14.25
CA VAL A 32 -4.37 4.96 -14.07
C VAL A 32 -3.89 5.33 -12.67
N PHE A 33 -4.08 6.58 -12.23
CA PHE A 33 -3.63 6.98 -10.89
C PHE A 33 -4.43 6.32 -9.77
N GLY A 34 -5.73 6.06 -9.97
CA GLY A 34 -6.55 5.33 -9.02
C GLY A 34 -6.13 3.88 -8.85
N SER A 35 -5.80 3.20 -9.95
CA SER A 35 -5.26 1.84 -9.89
C SER A 35 -3.87 1.80 -9.24
N MET A 36 -2.98 2.74 -9.56
CA MET A 36 -1.67 2.87 -8.89
C MET A 36 -1.85 3.05 -7.38
N GLN A 37 -2.70 3.98 -6.96
CA GLN A 37 -2.93 4.24 -5.53
C GLN A 37 -3.53 3.03 -4.81
N ALA A 38 -4.48 2.32 -5.45
CA ALA A 38 -5.06 1.10 -4.89
C ALA A 38 -4.01 -0.01 -4.74
N CYS A 39 -3.13 -0.18 -5.73
CA CYS A 39 -2.03 -1.12 -5.67
C CYS A 39 -1.06 -0.80 -4.53
N ASP A 40 -0.66 0.46 -4.35
CA ASP A 40 0.21 0.88 -3.25
C ASP A 40 -0.42 0.58 -1.89
N MET A 41 -1.72 0.89 -1.72
CA MET A 41 -2.42 0.61 -0.46
C MET A 41 -2.50 -0.89 -0.16
N ILE A 42 -2.78 -1.72 -1.17
CA ILE A 42 -2.79 -3.19 -1.02
C ILE A 42 -1.39 -3.69 -0.66
N TYR A 43 -0.35 -3.18 -1.32
CA TYR A 43 1.03 -3.54 -1.05
C TYR A 43 1.45 -3.17 0.38
N LEU A 44 1.12 -1.96 0.83
CA LEU A 44 1.37 -1.52 2.20
C LEU A 44 0.67 -2.44 3.21
N LYS A 45 -0.64 -2.68 3.04
CA LYS A 45 -1.41 -3.57 3.91
C LYS A 45 -0.79 -4.96 3.99
N HIS A 46 -0.41 -5.52 2.84
CA HIS A 46 0.23 -6.83 2.77
C HIS A 46 1.60 -6.85 3.46
N GLY A 47 2.36 -5.77 3.36
CA GLY A 47 3.59 -5.52 4.13
C GLY A 47 3.35 -5.63 5.64
N LEU A 48 2.38 -4.87 6.15
CA LEU A 48 2.04 -4.87 7.58
C LEU A 48 1.55 -6.24 8.05
N THR A 49 0.65 -6.89 7.29
CA THR A 49 0.16 -8.23 7.62
C THR A 49 1.29 -9.26 7.64
N THR A 50 2.24 -9.20 6.70
CA THR A 50 3.37 -10.14 6.69
C THR A 50 4.29 -9.91 7.87
N ALA A 51 4.56 -8.65 8.24
CA ALA A 51 5.35 -8.34 9.42
C ALA A 51 4.68 -8.85 10.71
N ALA A 52 3.35 -8.71 10.82
CA ALA A 52 2.60 -9.22 11.96
C ALA A 52 2.63 -10.76 12.01
N TYR A 53 2.46 -11.42 10.86
CA TYR A 53 2.53 -12.87 10.75
C TYR A 53 3.91 -13.41 11.17
N GLU A 54 4.99 -12.84 10.65
CA GLU A 54 6.36 -13.22 11.02
C GLU A 54 6.67 -12.93 12.50
N GLY A 55 6.09 -11.86 13.05
CA GLY A 55 6.12 -11.58 14.49
C GLY A 55 5.41 -12.68 15.30
N SER A 56 4.25 -13.15 14.85
CA SER A 56 3.51 -14.22 15.54
C SER A 56 4.26 -15.56 15.55
N LEU A 57 5.00 -15.87 14.48
CA LEU A 57 5.87 -17.05 14.44
C LEU A 57 7.03 -16.94 15.42
N GLU A 58 7.57 -15.73 15.61
CA GLU A 58 8.61 -15.48 16.60
C GLU A 58 8.06 -15.59 18.03
N ILE A 59 6.83 -15.13 18.27
CA ILE A 59 6.13 -15.23 19.57
C ILE A 59 5.95 -16.68 20.01
N ALA A 60 5.61 -17.57 19.08
CA ALA A 60 5.37 -18.99 19.36
C ALA A 60 6.63 -19.78 19.76
N ARG A 61 7.81 -19.14 19.76
CA ARG A 61 9.06 -19.79 20.17
C ARG A 61 9.17 -19.91 21.68
N PRO A 62 9.78 -20.99 22.20
CA PRO A 62 9.97 -21.17 23.65
C PRO A 62 10.73 -20.01 24.32
N ASP A 63 11.69 -19.42 23.61
CA ASP A 63 12.57 -18.35 24.07
C ASP A 63 12.13 -16.95 23.61
N ALA A 64 10.90 -16.81 23.08
CA ALA A 64 10.43 -15.53 22.58
C ALA A 64 10.39 -14.46 23.68
N ASN A 65 10.85 -13.26 23.33
CA ASN A 65 10.80 -12.08 24.16
C ASN A 65 10.53 -10.85 23.30
N ASN A 66 10.31 -9.69 23.94
CA ASN A 66 9.99 -8.46 23.22
C ASN A 66 11.08 -8.04 22.22
N ILE A 67 12.36 -8.33 22.52
CA ILE A 67 13.49 -7.91 21.70
C ILE A 67 13.53 -8.74 20.42
N THR A 68 13.41 -10.08 20.52
CA THR A 68 13.45 -10.96 19.34
C THR A 68 12.25 -10.72 18.43
N VAL A 69 11.06 -10.61 19.01
CA VAL A 69 9.82 -10.38 18.25
C VAL A 69 9.83 -9.00 17.57
N SER A 70 10.21 -7.95 18.29
CA SER A 70 10.31 -6.62 17.69
C SER A 70 11.40 -6.52 16.61
N ALA A 71 12.54 -7.19 16.81
CA ALA A 71 13.59 -7.25 15.80
C ALA A 71 13.08 -7.94 14.53
N ARG A 72 12.32 -9.04 14.66
CA ARG A 72 11.72 -9.73 13.53
C ARG A 72 10.71 -8.85 12.78
N ILE A 73 9.81 -8.18 13.50
CA ILE A 73 8.83 -7.26 12.89
C ILE A 73 9.55 -6.13 12.15
N LYS A 74 10.54 -5.46 12.78
CA LYS A 74 11.31 -4.38 12.16
C LYS A 74 12.09 -4.84 10.93
N GLN A 75 12.65 -6.05 10.97
CA GLN A 75 13.34 -6.63 9.82
C GLN A 75 12.38 -6.77 8.64
N VAL A 76 11.19 -7.32 8.86
CA VAL A 76 10.21 -7.54 7.78
C VAL A 76 9.66 -6.20 7.26
N LEU A 77 9.37 -5.24 8.13
CA LEU A 77 8.97 -3.88 7.71
C LEU A 77 10.05 -3.21 6.85
N GLY A 78 11.32 -3.32 7.27
CA GLY A 78 12.46 -2.80 6.50
C GLY A 78 12.61 -3.48 5.14
N LEU A 79 12.45 -4.80 5.06
CA LEU A 79 12.47 -5.55 3.78
C LEU A 79 11.32 -5.18 2.86
N ARG A 80 10.17 -4.77 3.43
CA ARG A 80 9.00 -4.31 2.67
C ARG A 80 9.08 -2.84 2.27
N GLY A 81 10.09 -2.11 2.75
CA GLY A 81 10.26 -0.68 2.47
C GLY A 81 9.25 0.20 3.19
N VAL A 82 8.68 -0.26 4.32
CA VAL A 82 7.70 0.51 5.09
C VAL A 82 8.41 1.57 5.93
N THR A 83 8.08 2.83 5.70
CA THR A 83 8.59 4.00 6.44
C THR A 83 7.71 4.29 7.65
N ASN A 84 8.33 4.58 8.80
CA ASN A 84 7.67 4.93 10.06
C ASN A 84 6.57 3.94 10.52
N GLY A 85 6.75 2.64 10.21
CA GLY A 85 5.92 1.58 10.74
C GLY A 85 6.14 1.38 12.24
N THR A 86 5.07 1.43 13.02
CA THR A 86 5.06 1.18 14.47
C THR A 86 4.28 -0.10 14.79
N TYR A 87 4.56 -0.70 15.94
CA TYR A 87 3.88 -1.90 16.42
C TYR A 87 3.57 -1.79 17.90
N PHE A 88 2.52 -2.48 18.32
CA PHE A 88 2.06 -2.56 19.70
C PHE A 88 1.47 -3.96 19.98
N PHE A 89 1.66 -4.46 21.19
CA PHE A 89 1.10 -5.73 21.65
C PHE A 89 -0.01 -5.44 22.67
N THR A 90 -1.26 -5.80 22.37
CA THR A 90 -2.40 -5.38 23.20
C THR A 90 -2.55 -6.17 24.50
N ALA A 91 -2.07 -7.41 24.56
CA ALA A 91 -2.29 -8.31 25.69
C ALA A 91 -1.08 -8.48 26.62
N ALA A 92 0.07 -7.88 26.28
CA ALA A 92 1.33 -8.13 26.97
C ALA A 92 2.22 -6.88 26.99
N GLU A 93 2.56 -6.35 28.16
CA GLU A 93 3.71 -5.45 28.28
C GLU A 93 5.01 -6.21 28.01
N ASN A 94 5.06 -7.49 28.41
CA ASN A 94 6.19 -8.37 28.16
C ASN A 94 5.79 -9.75 27.67
N ILE A 95 6.22 -10.10 26.45
CA ILE A 95 5.96 -11.40 25.83
C ILE A 95 6.53 -12.56 26.68
N GLN A 96 7.66 -12.35 27.34
CA GLN A 96 8.32 -13.39 28.16
C GLN A 96 7.53 -13.80 29.40
N ASP A 97 6.58 -12.98 29.86
CA ASP A 97 5.78 -13.25 31.07
C ASP A 97 4.50 -14.05 30.75
N LEU A 98 4.20 -14.26 29.47
CA LEU A 98 3.02 -15.01 29.02
C LEU A 98 3.29 -16.52 29.04
N SER A 99 2.25 -17.27 29.40
CA SER A 99 2.24 -18.72 29.32
C SER A 99 1.92 -19.18 27.90
N PRO A 100 2.46 -20.33 27.45
CA PRO A 100 2.08 -20.90 26.16
C PRO A 100 0.56 -21.06 26.04
N GLY A 101 -0.02 -20.60 24.93
CA GLY A 101 -1.46 -20.57 24.68
C GLY A 101 -2.17 -19.28 25.10
N ASP A 102 -1.50 -18.36 25.79
CA ASP A 102 -2.09 -17.06 26.13
C ASP A 102 -2.32 -16.22 24.86
N PRO A 103 -3.49 -15.57 24.71
CA PRO A 103 -3.81 -14.80 23.52
C PRO A 103 -2.99 -13.50 23.45
N VAL A 104 -2.47 -13.20 22.26
CA VAL A 104 -1.72 -11.98 21.95
C VAL A 104 -2.21 -11.38 20.66
N THR A 105 -2.50 -10.08 20.66
CA THR A 105 -2.77 -9.33 19.43
C THR A 105 -1.58 -8.46 19.09
N ILE A 106 -1.02 -8.65 17.89
CA ILE A 106 -0.02 -7.76 17.30
C ILE A 106 -0.75 -6.72 16.46
N SER A 107 -0.65 -5.46 16.86
CA SER A 107 -1.15 -4.32 16.09
C SER A 107 0.03 -3.64 15.41
N ILE A 108 0.01 -3.53 14.09
CA ILE A 108 1.03 -2.81 13.32
C ILE A 108 0.37 -1.68 12.56
N THR A 109 0.98 -0.51 12.63
CA THR A 109 0.46 0.73 12.08
C THR A 109 1.51 1.42 11.22
N ALA A 110 1.11 2.02 10.10
CA ALA A 110 1.99 2.87 9.29
C ALA A 110 1.26 4.11 8.75
N PRO A 111 1.94 5.27 8.66
CA PRO A 111 1.40 6.45 8.02
C PRO A 111 1.27 6.21 6.51
N VAL A 112 0.10 6.49 5.95
CA VAL A 112 -0.19 6.22 4.53
C VAL A 112 0.55 7.22 3.64
N ASP A 113 0.61 8.48 4.03
CA ASP A 113 1.17 9.56 3.21
C ASP A 113 2.68 9.41 2.94
N GLU A 114 3.40 8.71 3.81
CA GLU A 114 4.83 8.46 3.67
C GLU A 114 5.15 7.18 2.90
N ASN A 115 4.15 6.32 2.67
CA ASN A 115 4.32 4.99 2.10
C ASN A 115 3.63 4.80 0.74
N LEU A 116 2.89 5.80 0.25
CA LEU A 116 2.23 5.80 -1.06
C LEU A 116 2.96 6.75 -2.02
N MET A 117 3.08 6.38 -3.30
CA MET A 117 3.66 7.27 -4.31
C MET A 117 2.75 8.46 -4.62
N VAL A 118 1.44 8.23 -4.59
CA VAL A 118 0.41 9.21 -4.90
C VAL A 118 -0.50 9.38 -3.68
N SER A 119 -0.01 10.09 -2.66
CA SER A 119 -0.84 10.50 -1.52
C SER A 119 -1.77 11.66 -1.93
N GLY A 120 -3.00 11.66 -1.39
CA GLY A 120 -3.94 12.77 -1.51
C GLY A 120 -4.74 12.88 -2.82
N PHE A 121 -4.53 11.98 -3.79
CA PHE A 121 -5.29 12.01 -5.06
C PHE A 121 -6.75 11.53 -4.90
N PHE A 122 -6.97 10.51 -4.06
CA PHE A 122 -8.28 10.15 -3.52
C PHE A 122 -8.24 10.12 -1.99
N GLY A 123 -9.41 10.16 -1.35
CA GLY A 123 -9.53 10.13 0.10
C GLY A 123 -8.98 8.84 0.70
N THR A 124 -7.76 8.90 1.23
CA THR A 124 -7.10 7.81 1.96
C THR A 124 -7.15 8.08 3.46
N PRO A 125 -7.18 7.05 4.32
CA PRO A 125 -6.95 7.25 5.74
C PRO A 125 -5.51 7.75 5.94
N SER A 126 -5.29 8.60 6.95
CA SER A 126 -3.94 9.08 7.29
C SER A 126 -3.02 7.97 7.77
N VAL A 127 -3.61 6.91 8.35
CA VAL A 127 -2.90 5.82 9.00
C VAL A 127 -3.58 4.49 8.66
N LEU A 128 -2.78 3.48 8.34
CA LEU A 128 -3.24 2.12 8.11
C LEU A 128 -2.81 1.22 9.27
N THR A 129 -3.77 0.53 9.88
CA THR A 129 -3.54 -0.41 10.99
C THR A 129 -3.97 -1.82 10.60
N VAL A 130 -3.15 -2.80 10.94
CA VAL A 130 -3.43 -4.23 10.84
C VAL A 130 -3.34 -4.83 12.23
N ASN A 131 -4.40 -5.54 12.63
CA ASN A 131 -4.41 -6.34 13.86
C ASN A 131 -4.31 -7.82 13.48
N PHE A 132 -3.42 -8.53 14.16
CA PHE A 132 -3.21 -9.96 13.97
C PHE A 132 -3.31 -10.66 15.32
N GLU A 133 -4.28 -11.55 15.47
CA GLU A 133 -4.48 -12.35 16.67
C GLU A 133 -3.65 -13.63 16.60
N CYS A 134 -2.94 -13.93 17.66
CA CYS A 134 -2.09 -15.11 17.81
C CYS A 134 -2.04 -15.56 19.27
N THR A 135 -1.26 -16.59 19.56
CA THR A 135 -1.03 -17.10 20.92
C THR A 135 0.46 -17.19 21.19
N ARG A 136 0.84 -17.06 22.46
CA ARG A 136 2.19 -17.31 22.97
C ARG A 136 2.62 -18.77 22.79
#